data_AF-A0A6M7Y2I4-F1
#
_entry.id   AF-A0A6M7Y2I4-F1
#
_cell.length_a   1.000
_cell.length_b   1.000
_cell.length_c   1.000
_cell.angle_alpha   90.00
_cell.angle_beta   90.00
_cell.angle_gamma   90.00
#
_symmetry.space_group_name_H-M   'P 1'
#
loop_
_entity.id
_entity.type
_entity.pdbx_description
1 polymer ?
#
loop_
_entity_poly.entity_id
_entity_poly.type
_entity_poly.pdbx_seq_one_letter_code
_entity_poly.pdbx_strand_id
1 'polypeptide(L)'
;MDPQSFSCRNAGPEDFTLEERDVPRPKPGELLVKTLWLSVDPYTRARLSPAKNYAAGLKIGDLMQGGGVGEVIASQSPLFKPGDVIQADDFGWHPGAHHPT
;
A
#
# COMPACT_ATOMS: atom_id res chain seq x y z
N MET A 1 11.89 23.24 -13.79
CA MET A 1 10.54 23.05 -13.24
C MET A 1 10.44 23.89 -11.98
N ASP A 2 9.49 24.82 -11.94
CA ASP A 2 9.31 25.74 -10.82
C ASP A 2 8.75 24.99 -9.59
N PRO A 3 9.47 24.94 -8.45
CA PRO A 3 9.01 24.28 -7.23
C PRO A 3 7.71 24.87 -6.65
N GLN A 4 7.29 26.05 -7.09
CA GLN A 4 6.07 26.73 -6.62
C GLN A 4 4.84 26.44 -7.50
N SER A 5 4.97 25.60 -8.52
CA SER A 5 3.91 25.29 -9.48
C SER A 5 3.17 23.96 -9.25
N PHE A 6 3.33 23.33 -8.07
CA PHE A 6 2.45 22.23 -7.65
C PHE A 6 1.02 22.77 -7.45
N SER A 7 0.31 22.83 -8.57
CA SER A 7 -1.10 23.16 -8.65
C SER A 7 -1.89 22.34 -7.64
N CYS A 8 -2.85 22.97 -6.98
CA CYS A 8 -3.90 22.34 -6.18
C CYS A 8 -4.85 21.51 -7.09
N ARG A 9 -4.29 20.73 -8.00
CA ARG A 9 -5.01 19.84 -8.90
C ARG A 9 -5.28 18.52 -8.18
N ASN A 10 -6.36 17.86 -8.56
CA ASN A 10 -6.64 16.50 -8.11
C ASN A 10 -5.58 15.55 -8.70
N ALA A 11 -5.25 14.50 -7.96
CA ALA A 11 -4.42 13.42 -8.47
C ALA A 11 -5.12 12.77 -9.67
N GLY A 12 -4.37 12.55 -10.75
CA GLY A 12 -4.82 11.91 -11.97
C GLY A 12 -4.07 10.60 -12.23
N PRO A 13 -4.52 9.79 -13.20
CA PRO A 13 -3.83 8.55 -13.57
C PRO A 13 -2.34 8.74 -13.94
N GLU A 14 -1.96 9.91 -14.46
CA GLU A 14 -0.60 10.26 -14.82
C GLU A 14 0.36 10.43 -13.63
N ASP A 15 -0.18 10.58 -12.41
CA ASP A 15 0.61 10.70 -11.19
C ASP A 15 1.02 9.32 -10.62
N PHE A 16 0.60 8.22 -11.27
CA PHE A 16 0.87 6.85 -10.84
C PHE A 16 1.50 6.02 -11.98
N THR A 17 2.36 5.09 -11.60
CA THR A 17 2.89 4.08 -12.50
C THR A 17 2.36 2.72 -12.08
N LEU A 18 1.82 1.95 -13.04
CA LEU A 18 1.52 0.54 -12.84
C LEU A 18 2.80 -0.27 -13.14
N GLU A 19 3.27 -1.04 -12.15
CA GLU A 19 4.43 -1.91 -12.28
C GLU A 19 4.05 -3.37 -12.04
N GLU A 20 4.65 -4.27 -12.81
CA GLU A 20 4.61 -5.71 -12.56
C GLU A 20 5.85 -6.13 -11.76
N ARG A 21 5.65 -6.94 -10.72
CA ARG A 21 6.72 -7.51 -9.91
C ARG A 21 6.40 -8.95 -9.55
N ASP A 22 7.45 -9.74 -9.35
CA ASP A 22 7.30 -11.11 -8.86
C ASP A 22 6.67 -11.13 -7.47
N VAL A 23 5.81 -12.12 -7.22
CA VAL A 23 5.20 -12.32 -5.91
C VAL A 23 6.25 -12.92 -4.96
N PRO A 24 6.62 -12.21 -3.88
CA PRO A 24 7.64 -12.71 -2.96
C PRO A 24 7.10 -13.89 -2.14
N ARG A 25 8.02 -14.71 -1.62
CA ARG A 25 7.69 -15.70 -0.60
C ARG A 25 7.83 -15.06 0.79
N PRO A 26 6.88 -15.30 1.71
CA PRO A 26 7.00 -14.78 3.07
C PRO A 26 8.19 -15.43 3.79
N LYS A 27 8.94 -14.64 4.55
CA LYS A 27 10.03 -15.07 5.44
C LYS A 27 9.47 -15.37 6.85
N PRO A 28 10.27 -15.90 7.79
CA PRO A 28 9.80 -16.14 9.16
C PRO A 28 9.12 -14.92 9.78
N GLY A 29 7.91 -15.09 10.29
CA GLY A 29 7.10 -13.99 10.85
C GLY A 29 6.36 -13.13 9.82
N GLU A 30 6.33 -13.52 8.56
CA GLU A 30 5.64 -12.75 7.51
C GLU A 30 4.43 -13.52 6.96
N LEU A 31 3.47 -12.74 6.45
CA LEU A 31 2.32 -13.25 5.71
C LEU A 31 2.40 -12.80 4.26
N LEU A 32 1.97 -13.68 3.36
CA LEU A 32 1.60 -13.31 2.01
C LEU A 32 0.08 -13.31 1.92
N VAL A 33 -0.49 -12.16 1.62
CA VAL A 33 -1.92 -11.91 1.63
C VAL A 33 -2.37 -11.54 0.22
N LYS A 34 -3.48 -12.11 -0.24
CA LYS A 34 -4.15 -11.66 -1.45
C LYS A 34 -5.13 -10.56 -1.10
N THR A 35 -4.94 -9.39 -1.70
CA THR A 35 -5.82 -8.24 -1.49
C THR A 35 -7.21 -8.52 -2.09
N LEU A 36 -8.25 -8.38 -1.28
CA LEU A 36 -9.65 -8.50 -1.71
C LEU A 36 -10.30 -7.12 -1.87
N TRP A 37 -10.01 -6.22 -0.92
CA TRP A 37 -10.54 -4.86 -0.88
C TRP A 37 -9.47 -3.87 -0.45
N LEU A 38 -9.48 -2.70 -1.07
CA LEU A 38 -8.63 -1.57 -0.71
C LEU A 38 -9.50 -0.37 -0.33
N SER A 39 -9.10 0.30 0.75
CA SER A 39 -9.66 1.56 1.17
C SER A 39 -9.00 2.70 0.41
N VAL A 40 -9.83 3.60 -0.12
CA VAL A 40 -9.38 4.82 -0.82
C VAL A 40 -9.87 6.01 -0.02
N ASP A 41 -9.02 6.47 0.90
CA ASP A 41 -9.39 7.48 1.89
C ASP A 41 -8.83 8.86 1.55
N PRO A 42 -9.47 9.96 1.98
CA PRO A 42 -8.97 11.33 1.74
C PRO A 42 -7.54 11.59 2.25
N TYR A 43 -7.08 10.84 3.26
CA TYR A 43 -5.71 10.99 3.78
C TYR A 43 -4.64 10.61 2.75
N THR A 44 -4.97 9.73 1.79
CA THR A 44 -4.04 9.31 0.74
C THR A 44 -3.56 10.49 -0.11
N ARG A 45 -4.45 11.48 -0.36
CA ARG A 45 -4.10 12.74 -1.02
C ARG A 45 -3.03 13.52 -0.26
N ALA A 46 -3.11 13.56 1.07
CA ALA A 46 -2.10 14.24 1.87
C ALA A 46 -0.73 13.56 1.76
N ARG A 47 -0.70 12.22 1.60
CA ARG A 47 0.55 11.46 1.42
C ARG A 47 1.19 11.67 0.04
N LEU A 48 0.42 12.02 -0.98
CA LEU A 48 0.94 12.37 -2.32
C LEU A 48 1.54 13.78 -2.39
N SER A 49 1.19 14.64 -1.43
CA SER A 49 1.67 16.03 -1.42
C SER A 49 3.09 16.12 -0.85
N PRO A 50 4.02 16.84 -1.50
CA PRO A 50 5.34 17.13 -0.94
C PRO A 50 5.30 18.19 0.17
N ALA A 51 4.13 18.79 0.44
CA ALA A 51 3.96 19.77 1.51
C ALA A 51 4.14 19.13 2.90
N LYS A 52 4.60 19.92 3.88
CA LYS A 52 4.69 19.46 5.28
C LYS A 52 3.32 19.00 5.76
N ASN A 53 3.22 17.71 6.06
CA ASN A 53 2.03 17.07 6.61
C ASN A 53 2.36 16.34 7.92
N TYR A 54 1.33 16.08 8.73
CA TYR A 54 1.47 15.34 9.99
C TYR A 54 1.83 13.86 9.77
N ALA A 55 1.50 13.31 8.61
CA ALA A 55 1.95 12.01 8.14
C ALA A 55 3.10 12.21 7.14
N ALA A 56 4.13 11.35 7.23
CA ALA A 56 5.20 11.34 6.23
C ALA A 56 4.61 11.10 4.84
N GLY A 57 4.97 11.97 3.88
CA GLY A 57 4.59 11.81 2.48
C GLY A 57 5.31 10.62 1.84
N LEU A 58 4.68 10.03 0.82
CA LEU A 58 5.31 9.05 -0.05
C LEU A 58 6.36 9.74 -0.92
N LYS A 59 7.47 9.07 -1.19
CA LYS A 59 8.45 9.51 -2.18
C LYS A 59 8.02 9.02 -3.55
N ILE A 60 8.50 9.71 -4.59
CA ILE A 60 8.33 9.24 -5.97
C ILE A 60 8.97 7.85 -6.11
N GLY A 61 8.20 6.90 -6.62
CA GLY A 61 8.59 5.49 -6.76
C GLY A 61 8.23 4.60 -5.57
N ASP A 62 7.70 5.16 -4.47
CA ASP A 62 7.19 4.36 -3.36
C ASP A 62 5.88 3.66 -3.74
N LEU A 63 5.65 2.48 -3.16
CA LEU A 63 4.38 1.78 -3.29
C LEU A 63 3.29 2.56 -2.55
N MET A 64 2.16 2.79 -3.24
CA MET A 64 0.97 3.37 -2.61
C MET A 64 0.46 2.48 -1.49
N GLN A 65 0.05 3.09 -0.38
CA GLN A 65 -0.47 2.39 0.80
C GLN A 65 -1.87 2.90 1.15
N GLY A 66 -2.68 2.00 1.72
CA GLY A 66 -4.02 2.27 2.21
C GLY A 66 -4.49 1.20 3.19
N GLY A 67 -5.65 1.39 3.80
CA GLY A 67 -6.29 0.30 4.53
C GLY A 67 -6.76 -0.79 3.56
N GLY A 68 -6.89 -2.03 4.02
CA GLY A 68 -7.35 -3.12 3.17
C GLY A 68 -7.81 -4.35 3.93
N VAL A 69 -8.50 -5.23 3.19
CA VAL A 69 -8.91 -6.56 3.64
C VAL A 69 -8.36 -7.57 2.64
N GLY A 70 -7.79 -8.66 3.15
CA GLY A 70 -7.18 -9.69 2.33
C GLY A 70 -7.26 -11.08 2.93
N GLU A 71 -7.06 -12.07 2.08
CA GLU A 71 -7.00 -13.48 2.45
C GLU A 71 -5.54 -13.94 2.52
N VAL A 72 -5.14 -14.57 3.61
CA VAL A 72 -3.80 -15.15 3.75
C VAL A 72 -3.66 -16.29 2.75
N ILE A 73 -2.69 -16.21 1.84
CA ILE A 73 -2.38 -17.29 0.86
C ILE A 73 -1.12 -18.08 1.22
N ALA A 74 -0.22 -17.50 2.01
CA ALA A 74 0.88 -18.20 2.66
C ALA A 74 1.25 -17.54 3.99
N SER A 75 1.66 -18.33 4.98
CA SER A 75 2.05 -17.84 6.31
C SER A 75 3.32 -18.52 6.80
N GLN A 76 4.19 -17.72 7.41
CA GLN A 76 5.32 -18.17 8.22
C GLN A 76 5.19 -17.65 9.67
N SER A 77 3.97 -17.29 10.08
CA SER A 77 3.63 -16.84 11.42
C SER A 77 2.82 -17.92 12.15
N PRO A 78 3.01 -18.11 13.47
CA PRO A 78 2.19 -19.05 14.25
C PRO A 78 0.76 -18.52 14.50
N LEU A 79 0.49 -17.25 14.22
CA LEU A 79 -0.79 -16.59 14.55
C LEU A 79 -1.85 -16.72 13.45
N PHE A 80 -1.43 -16.93 12.20
CA PHE A 80 -2.31 -16.92 11.04
C PHE A 80 -1.99 -18.11 10.12
N LYS A 81 -3.01 -18.62 9.44
CA LYS A 81 -2.90 -19.72 8.48
C LYS A 81 -3.50 -19.33 7.13
N PRO A 82 -3.11 -19.99 6.03
CA PRO A 82 -3.77 -19.80 4.74
C PRO A 82 -5.30 -19.97 4.85
N GLY A 83 -6.04 -19.08 4.18
CA GLY A 83 -7.50 -18.97 4.21
C GLY A 83 -8.07 -18.04 5.28
N ASP A 84 -7.26 -17.57 6.25
CA ASP A 84 -7.70 -16.55 7.19
C ASP A 84 -7.94 -15.21 6.47
N VAL A 85 -9.00 -14.50 6.83
CA VAL A 85 -9.28 -13.14 6.33
C VAL A 85 -8.84 -12.13 7.38
N ILE A 86 -8.00 -11.18 6.97
CA ILE A 86 -7.42 -10.17 7.86
C ILE A 86 -7.68 -8.76 7.32
N GLN A 87 -7.66 -7.79 8.24
CA GLN A 87 -7.68 -6.36 7.94
C GLN A 87 -6.40 -5.72 8.46
N ALA A 88 -5.83 -4.79 7.69
CA ALA A 88 -4.72 -3.94 8.12
C ALA A 88 -4.85 -2.53 7.53
N ASP A 89 -4.24 -1.55 8.18
CA ASP A 89 -4.32 -0.14 7.79
C ASP A 89 -3.26 0.26 6.75
N ASP A 90 -2.32 -0.64 6.46
CA ASP A 90 -1.11 -0.41 5.64
C ASP A 90 -0.96 -1.39 4.46
N PHE A 91 -2.07 -1.86 3.90
CA PHE A 91 -2.08 -2.59 2.64
C PHE A 91 -1.44 -1.77 1.51
N GLY A 92 -0.50 -2.40 0.80
CA GLY A 92 -0.01 -1.87 -0.46
C GLY A 92 -1.09 -1.98 -1.54
N TRP A 93 -1.14 -1.01 -2.46
CA TRP A 93 -1.98 -1.08 -3.65
C TRP A 93 -1.38 -2.05 -4.67
N HIS A 94 -1.44 -3.34 -4.35
CA HIS A 94 -1.14 -4.41 -5.28
C HIS A 94 -2.01 -5.65 -4.94
N PRO A 95 -2.10 -6.63 -5.85
CA PRO A 95 -2.91 -7.83 -5.62
C PRO A 95 -2.38 -8.76 -4.53
N GLY A 96 -1.08 -8.66 -4.22
CA GLY A 96 -0.49 -9.25 -3.02
C GLY A 96 -0.40 -8.20 -1.92
N ALA A 97 -0.08 -8.58 -0.70
CA ALA A 97 0.42 -7.69 0.32
C ALA A 97 1.37 -8.49 1.20
N HIS A 98 2.45 -7.83 1.59
CA HIS A 98 3.45 -8.39 2.48
C HIS A 98 3.37 -7.66 3.82
N HIS A 99 2.89 -8.35 4.86
CA HIS A 99 2.73 -7.77 6.18
C HIS A 99 3.75 -8.38 7.15
N PRO A 100 4.69 -7.59 7.70
CA PRO A 100 5.52 -8.04 8.82
C PRO A 100 4.67 -8.12 10.09
N THR A 101 4.58 -9.28 10.75
CA THR A 101 3.86 -9.41 12.03
C THR A 101 4.68 -8.93 13.22
#